data_AF-A0A7X8ALF7-F1
#
_entry.id   AF-A0A7X8ALF7-F1
#
_cell.length_a   1.000
_cell.length_b   1.000
_cell.length_c   1.000
_cell.angle_alpha   90.00
_cell.angle_beta   90.00
_cell.angle_gamma   90.00
#
_symmetry.space_group_name_H-M   'P 1'
#
loop_
_entity.id
_entity.type
_entity.pdbx_description
1 polymer ?
#
loop_
_entity_poly.entity_id
_entity_poly.type
_entity_poly.pdbx_seq_one_letter_code
_entity_poly.pdbx_strand_id
1 'polypeptide(L)'
;MVAKRMFALTAALFLAAGGGLVFGVEKVIEKSFPASPGAELILKSDRGSIRVDTGAPDTVAVRVTLEARGQDKAEKLFREFKLDFQPLAGGLKITGEGPEQAWKFWNWGSDNLNVRYEITVPKEYRVNLSTGGGSIAVSDLDGEVVCDTSGGSIKLGWIDGRVHARTSGGSISVEGGAADMDVETSGGGIRIGDTDGKVRAHTSGGSIRLGACRGPVDADTSGGSITVEEVLGEVSATTSGGSVKATITRQPKGDCRLETSGGSVTVYLAPSVRMGVSGHASGGGVHVNVPFEGDIDDDTIEGKINGGGPKLLLSTSAGSVNVLKYAAESGADAAPKSGTKSKPKAEKN
;
A
#
# COMPACT_ATOMS: atom_id res chain seq x y z
N MET A 1 43.45 24.44 -3.35
CA MET A 1 43.78 23.38 -2.38
C MET A 1 42.51 23.03 -1.64
N VAL A 2 41.76 22.02 -2.09
CA VAL A 2 40.54 21.55 -1.41
C VAL A 2 40.84 20.15 -0.91
N ALA A 3 40.92 20.01 0.41
CA ALA A 3 41.29 18.79 1.09
C ALA A 3 40.23 17.70 0.85
N LYS A 4 40.62 16.62 0.14
CA LYS A 4 39.90 15.35 0.15
C LYS A 4 39.94 14.80 1.58
N ARG A 5 38.87 14.98 2.36
CA ARG A 5 38.71 14.28 3.63
C ARG A 5 38.35 12.82 3.34
N MET A 6 39.34 11.94 3.44
CA MET A 6 39.13 10.50 3.62
C MET A 6 38.44 10.29 4.95
N PHE A 7 37.21 9.77 4.94
CA PHE A 7 36.50 9.34 6.14
C PHE A 7 36.42 7.82 6.19
N ALA A 8 36.69 7.28 7.37
CA ALA A 8 36.85 5.87 7.64
C ALA A 8 35.52 5.11 7.50
N LEU A 9 35.54 4.04 6.71
CA LEU A 9 34.45 3.08 6.58
C LEU A 9 34.66 2.00 7.64
N THR A 10 34.00 2.10 8.79
CA THR A 10 34.06 1.05 9.83
C THR A 10 33.08 -0.06 9.46
N ALA A 11 33.59 -1.14 8.87
CA ALA A 11 32.84 -2.39 8.72
C ALA A 11 33.12 -3.26 9.94
N ALA A 12 32.15 -3.41 10.85
CA ALA A 12 32.23 -4.39 11.93
C ALA A 12 31.57 -5.69 11.45
N LEU A 13 32.32 -6.80 11.44
CA LEU A 13 31.81 -8.13 11.15
C LEU A 13 31.73 -8.89 12.48
N PHE A 14 30.53 -9.12 13.00
CA PHE A 14 30.31 -9.99 14.16
C PHE A 14 29.87 -11.38 13.69
N LEU A 15 30.71 -12.40 13.94
CA LEU A 15 30.28 -13.80 13.96
C LEU A 15 29.95 -14.17 15.41
N ALA A 16 28.67 -14.33 15.74
CA ALA A 16 28.26 -14.89 17.01
C ALA A 16 28.05 -16.41 16.86
N ALA A 17 28.94 -17.22 17.46
CA ALA A 17 28.78 -18.67 17.53
C ALA A 17 28.10 -19.05 18.86
N GLY A 18 26.77 -19.25 18.83
CA GLY A 18 25.99 -19.76 19.96
C GLY A 18 25.75 -21.27 19.82
N GLY A 19 26.12 -22.04 20.85
CA GLY A 19 26.05 -23.51 20.83
C GLY A 19 24.65 -24.10 21.10
N GLY A 20 24.31 -25.14 20.31
CA GLY A 20 23.46 -26.27 20.70
C GLY A 20 21.95 -26.11 20.73
N LEU A 21 21.28 -26.18 19.57
CA LEU A 21 19.86 -26.53 19.30
C LEU A 21 19.53 -26.08 17.85
N VAL A 22 19.79 -26.94 16.85
CA VAL A 22 19.52 -26.72 15.40
C VAL A 22 19.67 -25.24 14.97
N PHE A 23 20.81 -24.62 15.27
CA PHE A 23 20.99 -23.20 15.03
C PHE A 23 21.26 -22.96 13.54
N GLY A 24 20.40 -22.16 12.90
CA GLY A 24 20.75 -21.52 11.63
C GLY A 24 22.02 -20.70 11.82
N VAL A 25 22.91 -20.72 10.83
CA VAL A 25 24.06 -19.83 10.80
C VAL A 25 23.59 -18.48 10.29
N GLU A 26 23.98 -17.41 10.99
CA GLU A 26 23.64 -16.04 10.64
C GLU A 26 24.90 -15.25 10.28
N LYS A 27 24.82 -14.41 9.25
CA LYS A 27 25.81 -13.41 8.89
C LYS A 27 25.12 -12.05 8.81
N VAL A 28 25.56 -11.13 9.66
CA VAL A 28 25.04 -9.75 9.70
C VAL A 28 26.06 -8.80 9.08
N ILE A 29 25.58 -7.91 8.23
CA ILE A 29 26.36 -6.85 7.59
C ILE A 29 25.73 -5.52 7.97
N GLU A 30 26.47 -4.68 8.69
CA GLU A 30 26.04 -3.34 9.06
C GLU A 30 26.91 -2.29 8.37
N LYS A 31 26.27 -1.30 7.75
CA LYS A 31 26.92 -0.18 7.06
C LYS A 31 26.14 1.10 7.31
N SER A 32 26.85 2.22 7.29
CA SER A 32 26.26 3.55 7.36
C SER A 32 26.83 4.41 6.25
N PHE A 33 25.97 5.22 5.62
CA PHE A 33 26.31 6.09 4.51
C PHE A 33 25.82 7.51 4.78
N PRO A 34 26.58 8.54 4.37
CA PRO A 34 26.10 9.91 4.42
C PRO A 34 24.91 10.07 3.49
N ALA A 35 23.96 10.90 3.92
CA ALA A 35 22.69 11.06 3.26
C ALA A 35 22.33 12.53 3.06
N SER A 36 21.46 12.80 2.09
CA SER A 36 20.95 14.12 1.78
C SER A 36 19.45 14.04 1.64
N PRO A 37 18.67 14.88 2.34
CA PRO A 37 17.21 14.91 2.20
C PRO A 37 16.75 14.94 0.74
N GLY A 38 15.72 14.17 0.39
CA GLY A 38 15.22 14.07 -0.99
C GLY A 38 16.01 13.14 -1.91
N ALA A 39 17.14 12.59 -1.46
CA ALA A 39 17.91 11.62 -2.23
C ALA A 39 17.18 10.27 -2.32
N GLU A 40 17.76 9.34 -3.09
CA GLU A 40 17.11 8.09 -3.45
C GLU A 40 17.80 6.88 -2.81
N LEU A 41 17.00 5.96 -2.28
CA LEU A 41 17.40 4.59 -1.97
C LEU A 41 16.88 3.66 -3.07
N ILE A 42 17.79 3.02 -3.79
CA ILE A 42 17.46 1.96 -4.76
C ILE A 42 17.89 0.63 -4.15
N LEU A 43 16.97 -0.30 -3.96
CA LEU A 43 17.29 -1.67 -3.56
C LEU A 43 16.69 -2.65 -4.54
N LYS A 44 17.55 -3.46 -5.17
CA LYS A 44 17.14 -4.57 -6.03
C LYS A 44 17.71 -5.86 -5.49
N SER A 45 16.85 -6.86 -5.29
CA SER A 45 17.31 -8.19 -4.91
C SER A 45 16.49 -9.29 -5.55
N ASP A 46 17.08 -10.45 -5.78
CA ASP A 46 16.34 -11.63 -6.26
C ASP A 46 15.54 -12.31 -5.14
N ARG A 47 15.85 -12.03 -3.87
CA ARG A 47 15.22 -12.63 -2.70
C ARG A 47 15.38 -11.76 -1.45
N GLY A 48 14.52 -12.02 -0.48
CA GLY A 48 14.59 -11.44 0.84
C GLY A 48 13.52 -10.40 1.10
N SER A 49 13.22 -10.26 2.38
CA SER A 49 12.30 -9.22 2.87
C SER A 49 13.01 -7.89 3.01
N ILE A 50 12.32 -6.81 2.66
CA ILE A 50 12.84 -5.45 2.73
C ILE A 50 12.00 -4.69 3.74
N ARG A 51 12.65 -4.09 4.74
CA ARG A 51 12.06 -3.15 5.68
C ARG A 51 12.81 -1.83 5.58
N VAL A 52 12.08 -0.76 5.29
CA VAL A 52 12.58 0.61 5.30
C VAL A 52 11.88 1.37 6.43
N ASP A 53 12.66 1.88 7.35
CA ASP A 53 12.23 2.75 8.44
C ASP A 53 12.76 4.18 8.22
N THR A 54 12.11 5.17 8.83
CA THR A 54 12.61 6.54 8.83
C THR A 54 13.44 6.84 10.07
N GLY A 55 14.52 7.60 9.90
CA GLY A 55 15.42 7.98 10.99
C GLY A 55 16.11 9.32 10.78
N ALA A 56 17.39 9.39 11.14
CA ALA A 56 18.18 10.62 11.11
C ALA A 56 18.24 11.24 9.69
N PRO A 57 18.24 12.58 9.56
CA PRO A 57 18.10 13.26 8.27
C PRO A 57 19.34 13.20 7.36
N ASP A 58 20.48 12.80 7.90
CA ASP A 58 21.80 12.86 7.26
C ASP A 58 22.46 11.48 7.13
N THR A 59 21.76 10.41 7.49
CA THR A 59 22.31 9.07 7.53
C THR A 59 21.38 8.03 6.89
N VAL A 60 21.94 7.18 6.03
CA VAL A 60 21.32 5.91 5.62
C VAL A 60 22.01 4.78 6.36
N ALA A 61 21.30 4.17 7.32
CA ALA A 61 21.80 3.01 8.06
C ALA A 61 21.27 1.73 7.42
N VAL A 62 22.15 0.77 7.18
CA VAL A 62 21.81 -0.48 6.50
C VAL A 62 22.27 -1.65 7.34
N ARG A 63 21.34 -2.58 7.60
CA ARG A 63 21.60 -3.87 8.21
C ARG A 63 21.05 -4.96 7.30
N VAL A 64 21.93 -5.86 6.85
CA VAL A 64 21.56 -7.01 6.04
C VAL A 64 21.87 -8.28 6.83
N THR A 65 20.85 -9.09 7.08
CA THR A 65 20.98 -10.39 7.73
C THR A 65 20.81 -11.49 6.70
N LEU A 66 21.80 -12.38 6.61
CA LEU A 66 21.75 -13.61 5.83
C LEU A 66 21.69 -14.78 6.81
N GLU A 67 20.71 -15.66 6.66
CA GLU A 67 20.52 -16.82 7.53
C GLU A 67 20.40 -18.08 6.68
N ALA A 68 21.12 -19.14 7.05
CA ALA A 68 21.07 -20.42 6.36
C ALA A 68 21.25 -21.62 7.31
N ARG A 69 20.70 -22.78 6.95
CA ARG A 69 20.84 -24.01 7.74
C ARG A 69 22.06 -24.83 7.34
N GLY A 70 22.79 -25.33 8.33
CA GLY A 70 23.97 -26.18 8.16
C GLY A 70 25.23 -25.37 7.89
N GLN A 71 26.26 -25.56 8.72
CA GLN A 71 27.43 -24.67 8.77
C GLN A 71 28.19 -24.56 7.45
N ASP A 72 28.61 -25.69 6.88
CA ASP A 72 29.39 -25.71 5.64
C ASP A 72 28.59 -25.17 4.44
N LYS A 73 27.27 -25.43 4.42
CA LYS A 73 26.37 -24.95 3.37
C LYS A 73 26.15 -23.45 3.49
N ALA A 74 25.92 -22.95 4.69
CA ALA A 74 25.68 -21.53 4.95
C ALA A 74 26.86 -20.67 4.49
N GLU A 75 28.10 -21.07 4.81
CA GLU A 75 29.28 -20.34 4.36
C GLU A 75 29.39 -20.27 2.83
N LYS A 76 29.07 -21.38 2.15
CA LYS A 76 29.05 -21.41 0.68
C LYS A 76 27.98 -20.45 0.14
N LEU A 77 26.76 -20.52 0.66
CA LEU A 77 25.64 -19.65 0.28
C LEU A 77 25.97 -18.17 0.51
N PHE A 78 26.60 -17.82 1.63
CA PHE A 78 26.98 -16.44 1.96
C PHE A 78 28.14 -15.90 1.10
N ARG A 79 28.95 -16.77 0.50
CA ARG A 79 29.99 -16.40 -0.46
C ARG A 79 29.43 -16.25 -1.87
N GLU A 80 28.45 -17.07 -2.23
CA GLU A 80 27.82 -17.08 -3.55
C GLU A 80 26.78 -15.97 -3.72
N PHE A 81 26.15 -15.52 -2.61
CA PHE A 81 25.27 -14.36 -2.62
C PHE A 81 26.07 -13.06 -2.65
N LYS A 82 25.99 -12.34 -3.76
CA LYS A 82 26.71 -11.09 -4.00
C LYS A 82 25.87 -9.91 -3.51
N LEU A 83 26.43 -9.17 -2.55
CA LEU A 83 25.87 -7.91 -2.07
C LEU A 83 26.78 -6.76 -2.47
N ASP A 84 26.24 -5.82 -3.23
CA ASP A 84 26.93 -4.62 -3.68
C ASP A 84 26.24 -3.36 -3.15
N PHE A 85 27.07 -2.38 -2.76
CA PHE A 85 26.64 -1.11 -2.19
C PHE A 85 27.31 0.02 -2.97
N GLN A 86 26.52 0.76 -3.75
CA GLN A 86 26.99 1.86 -4.58
C GLN A 86 26.44 3.18 -4.02
N PRO A 87 27.28 4.00 -3.35
CA PRO A 87 26.89 5.35 -2.97
C PRO A 87 26.49 6.17 -4.20
N LEU A 88 25.38 6.88 -4.11
CA LEU A 88 24.93 7.85 -5.09
C LEU A 88 25.14 9.27 -4.54
N ALA A 89 24.78 10.30 -5.32
CA ALA A 89 24.79 11.67 -4.83
C ALA A 89 23.74 11.84 -3.70
N GLY A 90 24.20 11.73 -2.45
CA GLY A 90 23.35 11.74 -1.26
C GLY A 90 22.48 10.49 -1.07
N GLY A 91 22.43 9.57 -2.03
CA GLY A 91 21.61 8.36 -1.99
C GLY A 91 22.43 7.08 -1.89
N LEU A 92 21.75 5.94 -2.00
CA LEU A 92 22.38 4.63 -1.94
C LEU A 92 21.68 3.67 -2.90
N LYS A 93 22.47 2.92 -3.67
CA LYS A 93 22.00 1.75 -4.41
C LYS A 93 22.54 0.48 -3.77
N ILE A 94 21.65 -0.48 -3.50
CA ILE A 94 21.94 -1.80 -2.97
C ILE A 94 21.49 -2.83 -4.00
N THR A 95 22.36 -3.79 -4.31
CA THR A 95 22.04 -4.92 -5.20
C THR A 95 22.40 -6.23 -4.52
N GLY A 96 21.42 -7.15 -4.43
CA GLY A 96 21.59 -8.46 -3.82
C GLY A 96 21.20 -9.58 -4.79
N GLU A 97 22.19 -10.27 -5.33
CA GLU A 97 22.00 -11.28 -6.36
C GLU A 97 22.58 -12.63 -5.91
N GLY A 98 21.77 -13.69 -6.04
CA GLY A 98 22.30 -15.05 -6.01
C GLY A 98 23.13 -15.36 -7.26
N PRO A 99 23.70 -16.58 -7.34
CA PRO A 99 24.58 -16.95 -8.44
C PRO A 99 23.87 -16.90 -9.81
N GLU A 100 24.53 -16.24 -10.77
CA GLU A 100 24.10 -15.91 -12.15
C GLU A 100 23.64 -17.13 -12.99
N GLN A 101 24.00 -18.34 -12.57
CA GLN A 101 23.67 -19.61 -13.25
C GLN A 101 22.38 -20.27 -12.74
N ALA A 102 21.56 -19.56 -11.96
CA ALA A 102 20.29 -20.04 -11.38
C ALA A 102 19.26 -20.56 -12.41
N TRP A 103 19.38 -20.18 -13.70
CA TRP A 103 18.55 -20.70 -14.79
C TRP A 103 18.98 -22.08 -15.33
N LYS A 104 20.19 -22.56 -15.01
CA LYS A 104 20.72 -23.88 -15.42
C LYS A 104 20.59 -24.96 -14.35
N PHE A 105 20.34 -24.58 -13.09
CA PHE A 105 20.22 -25.51 -11.97
C PHE A 105 18.87 -25.31 -11.31
N TRP A 106 17.89 -26.11 -11.74
CA TRP A 106 16.53 -26.20 -11.22
C TRP A 106 16.45 -26.71 -9.76
N ASN A 107 17.46 -26.41 -8.93
CA ASN A 107 17.67 -26.99 -7.60
C ASN A 107 18.00 -25.96 -6.50
N TRP A 108 18.03 -24.65 -6.78
CA TRP A 108 18.22 -23.62 -5.72
C TRP A 108 16.89 -23.28 -5.00
N GLY A 109 15.74 -23.70 -5.53
CA GLY A 109 14.44 -23.55 -4.86
C GLY A 109 14.34 -24.31 -3.52
N SER A 110 15.32 -25.16 -3.18
CA SER A 110 15.41 -25.85 -1.89
C SER A 110 16.47 -25.29 -0.93
N ASP A 111 17.18 -24.22 -1.29
CA ASP A 111 18.26 -23.69 -0.46
C ASP A 111 17.70 -22.63 0.51
N ASN A 112 17.68 -22.97 1.80
CA ASN A 112 17.18 -22.16 2.92
C ASN A 112 18.04 -20.90 3.19
N LEU A 113 18.44 -20.12 2.18
CA LEU A 113 19.04 -18.81 2.39
C LEU A 113 17.95 -17.75 2.56
N ASN A 114 17.74 -17.34 3.81
CA ASN A 114 16.86 -16.23 4.15
C ASN A 114 17.66 -14.93 4.17
N VAL A 115 17.17 -13.90 3.50
CA VAL A 115 17.81 -12.57 3.46
C VAL A 115 16.83 -11.53 3.98
N ARG A 116 17.29 -10.67 4.89
CA ARG A 116 16.52 -9.56 5.43
C ARG A 116 17.31 -8.27 5.27
N TYR A 117 16.69 -7.28 4.68
CA TYR A 117 17.20 -5.92 4.57
C TYR A 117 16.43 -5.05 5.56
N GLU A 118 17.13 -4.48 6.54
CA GLU A 118 16.61 -3.48 7.47
C GLU A 118 17.36 -2.18 7.21
N ILE A 119 16.68 -1.18 6.65
CA ILE A 119 17.29 0.07 6.19
C ILE A 119 16.58 1.23 6.85
N THR A 120 17.34 2.19 7.38
CA THR A 120 16.81 3.42 7.93
C THR A 120 17.24 4.58 7.04
N VAL A 121 16.29 5.39 6.58
CA VAL A 121 16.52 6.54 5.68
C VAL A 121 15.94 7.84 6.28
N PRO A 122 16.39 9.03 5.83
CA PRO A 122 15.69 10.28 6.11
C PRO A 122 14.26 10.29 5.59
N LYS A 123 13.36 11.04 6.24
CA LYS A 123 11.92 11.04 5.94
C LYS A 123 11.60 11.54 4.53
N GLU A 124 12.39 12.45 3.97
CA GLU A 124 12.16 13.00 2.63
C GLU A 124 12.68 12.09 1.50
N TYR A 125 13.19 10.89 1.80
CA TYR A 125 13.79 10.03 0.78
C TYR A 125 12.78 9.52 -0.23
N ARG A 126 13.25 9.32 -1.46
CA ARG A 126 12.56 8.50 -2.44
C ARG A 126 13.08 7.08 -2.36
N VAL A 127 12.21 6.09 -2.39
CA VAL A 127 12.58 4.69 -2.28
C VAL A 127 12.11 3.91 -3.50
N ASN A 128 13.01 3.11 -4.07
CA ASN A 128 12.76 2.23 -5.20
C ASN A 128 13.20 0.81 -4.82
N LEU A 129 12.23 -0.03 -4.48
CA LEU A 129 12.44 -1.31 -3.83
C LEU A 129 11.91 -2.45 -4.71
N SER A 130 12.78 -3.36 -5.13
CA SER A 130 12.38 -4.53 -5.92
C SER A 130 12.96 -5.79 -5.30
N THR A 131 12.10 -6.78 -5.04
CA THR A 131 12.53 -8.11 -4.59
C THR A 131 11.87 -9.22 -5.40
N GLY A 132 12.65 -10.21 -5.85
CA GLY A 132 12.12 -11.41 -6.50
C GLY A 132 11.27 -12.29 -5.58
N GLY A 133 11.44 -12.18 -4.25
CA GLY A 133 10.63 -12.88 -3.27
C GLY A 133 10.83 -12.35 -1.85
N GLY A 134 9.75 -12.23 -1.08
CA GLY A 134 9.75 -11.62 0.26
C GLY A 134 8.85 -10.39 0.33
N SER A 135 8.45 -10.02 1.54
CA SER A 135 7.57 -8.87 1.77
C SER A 135 8.35 -7.56 1.80
N ILE A 136 7.70 -6.47 1.41
CA ILE A 136 8.24 -5.11 1.49
C ILE A 136 7.44 -4.36 2.55
N ALA A 137 8.13 -3.74 3.49
CA ALA A 137 7.55 -2.83 4.48
C ALA A 137 8.26 -1.47 4.42
N VAL A 138 7.50 -0.39 4.30
CA VAL A 138 8.01 0.98 4.37
C VAL A 138 7.21 1.72 5.44
N SER A 139 7.88 2.32 6.42
CA SER A 139 7.25 3.20 7.41
C SER A 139 6.83 4.54 6.77
N ASP A 140 6.29 5.48 7.55
CA ASP A 140 5.84 6.78 7.04
C ASP A 140 6.94 7.51 6.27
N LEU A 141 6.65 8.11 5.12
CA LEU A 141 7.65 8.73 4.25
C LEU A 141 7.08 9.93 3.50
N ASP A 142 7.86 10.99 3.36
CA ASP A 142 7.41 12.21 2.65
C ASP A 142 7.71 12.12 1.13
N GLY A 143 8.68 11.29 0.76
CA GLY A 143 9.08 11.08 -0.63
C GLY A 143 8.31 9.97 -1.34
N GLU A 144 8.59 9.83 -2.64
CA GLU A 144 7.98 8.84 -3.53
C GLU A 144 8.40 7.41 -3.15
N VAL A 145 7.43 6.49 -3.19
CA VAL A 145 7.63 5.06 -2.94
C VAL A 145 7.30 4.29 -4.21
N VAL A 146 8.29 3.61 -4.76
CA VAL A 146 8.13 2.61 -5.83
C VAL A 146 8.52 1.25 -5.26
N CYS A 147 7.59 0.29 -5.27
CA CYS A 147 7.85 -1.04 -4.76
C CYS A 147 7.24 -2.16 -5.60
N ASP A 148 8.04 -3.18 -5.89
CA ASP A 148 7.65 -4.35 -6.68
C ASP A 148 8.12 -5.65 -5.98
N THR A 149 7.23 -6.62 -5.80
CA THR A 149 7.58 -7.98 -5.32
C THR A 149 6.81 -9.07 -6.06
N SER A 150 7.42 -10.22 -6.33
CA SER A 150 6.73 -11.27 -7.09
C SER A 150 5.65 -12.01 -6.29
N GLY A 151 5.73 -12.01 -4.95
CA GLY A 151 4.80 -12.82 -4.14
C GLY A 151 4.67 -12.44 -2.67
N GLY A 152 5.51 -11.53 -2.16
CA GLY A 152 5.33 -11.03 -0.80
C GLY A 152 4.22 -9.99 -0.71
N SER A 153 3.80 -9.71 0.52
CA SER A 153 2.89 -8.59 0.79
C SER A 153 3.66 -7.28 0.82
N ILE A 154 2.98 -6.18 0.50
CA ILE A 154 3.52 -4.84 0.61
C ILE A 154 2.75 -4.12 1.72
N LYS A 155 3.48 -3.57 2.71
CA LYS A 155 2.90 -2.72 3.75
C LYS A 155 3.59 -1.35 3.74
N LEU A 156 2.82 -0.31 3.49
CA LEU A 156 3.26 1.08 3.51
C LEU A 156 2.56 1.82 4.65
N GLY A 157 3.30 2.67 5.37
CA GLY A 157 2.75 3.62 6.35
C GLY A 157 2.00 4.77 5.68
N TRP A 158 2.04 5.94 6.30
CA TRP A 158 1.53 7.17 5.71
C TRP A 158 2.55 7.78 4.73
N ILE A 159 2.18 7.89 3.44
CA ILE A 159 3.08 8.37 2.39
C ILE A 159 2.59 9.70 1.81
N ASP A 160 3.34 10.79 1.98
CA ASP A 160 2.97 12.09 1.40
C ASP A 160 3.37 12.21 -0.08
N GLY A 161 4.39 11.45 -0.51
CA GLY A 161 4.81 11.33 -1.90
C GLY A 161 3.95 10.35 -2.71
N ARG A 162 4.19 10.29 -4.03
CA ARG A 162 3.49 9.31 -4.88
C ARG A 162 3.81 7.88 -4.48
N VAL A 163 2.82 7.00 -4.63
CA VAL A 163 2.98 5.56 -4.38
C VAL A 163 2.76 4.78 -5.68
N HIS A 164 3.71 3.91 -6.00
CA HIS A 164 3.59 2.90 -7.05
C HIS A 164 3.92 1.53 -6.44
N ALA A 165 2.92 0.69 -6.19
CA ALA A 165 3.09 -0.57 -5.46
C ALA A 165 2.49 -1.77 -6.21
N ARG A 166 3.31 -2.79 -6.49
CA ARG A 166 2.88 -4.00 -7.23
C ARG A 166 3.31 -5.31 -6.59
N THR A 167 2.39 -6.27 -6.50
CA THR A 167 2.71 -7.67 -6.17
C THR A 167 1.88 -8.66 -6.96
N SER A 168 2.38 -9.85 -7.27
CA SER A 168 1.54 -10.83 -7.98
C SER A 168 0.64 -11.61 -7.03
N GLY A 169 1.15 -12.04 -5.87
CA GLY A 169 0.43 -12.94 -4.95
C GLY A 169 0.03 -12.33 -3.60
N GLY A 170 0.78 -11.34 -3.12
CA GLY A 170 0.58 -10.78 -1.79
C GLY A 170 -0.58 -9.79 -1.71
N SER A 171 -0.91 -9.38 -0.49
CA SER A 171 -1.82 -8.25 -0.28
C SER A 171 -1.02 -6.95 -0.20
N ILE A 172 -1.66 -5.84 -0.55
CA ILE A 172 -1.09 -4.50 -0.40
C ILE A 172 -1.89 -3.73 0.65
N SER A 173 -1.20 -3.13 1.61
CA SER A 173 -1.78 -2.27 2.63
C SER A 173 -1.03 -0.94 2.66
N VAL A 174 -1.76 0.17 2.52
CA VAL A 174 -1.24 1.54 2.64
C VAL A 174 -2.05 2.24 3.73
N GLU A 175 -1.40 2.79 4.75
CA GLU A 175 -2.13 3.44 5.85
C GLU A 175 -2.83 4.75 5.42
N GLY A 176 -2.27 5.46 4.45
CA GLY A 176 -2.86 6.66 3.87
C GLY A 176 -1.83 7.49 3.11
N GLY A 177 -2.25 8.63 2.57
CA GLY A 177 -1.31 9.52 1.91
C GLY A 177 -1.93 10.73 1.21
N ALA A 178 -1.07 11.71 0.91
CA ALA A 178 -1.49 12.98 0.36
C ALA A 178 -1.48 13.02 -1.18
N ALA A 179 -0.57 12.27 -1.80
CA ALA A 179 -0.38 12.26 -3.26
C ALA A 179 -1.02 11.05 -3.94
N ASP A 180 -0.81 10.96 -5.26
CA ASP A 180 -1.40 9.91 -6.09
C ASP A 180 -0.84 8.52 -5.76
N MET A 181 -1.71 7.52 -5.81
CA MET A 181 -1.40 6.12 -5.55
C MET A 181 -1.83 5.24 -6.72
N ASP A 182 -0.90 4.42 -7.22
CA ASP A 182 -1.16 3.33 -8.16
C ASP A 182 -0.77 2.00 -7.50
N VAL A 183 -1.77 1.17 -7.21
CA VAL A 183 -1.63 -0.03 -6.39
C VAL A 183 -2.26 -1.22 -7.11
N GLU A 184 -1.46 -2.26 -7.37
CA GLU A 184 -1.89 -3.42 -8.15
C GLU A 184 -1.47 -4.74 -7.53
N THR A 185 -2.39 -5.70 -7.47
CA THR A 185 -2.06 -7.10 -7.16
C THR A 185 -2.86 -8.10 -7.97
N SER A 186 -2.39 -9.32 -8.20
CA SER A 186 -3.22 -10.33 -8.90
C SER A 186 -4.04 -11.17 -7.90
N GLY A 187 -3.43 -11.62 -6.81
CA GLY A 187 -4.06 -12.57 -5.87
C GLY A 187 -4.65 -11.95 -4.61
N GLY A 188 -3.92 -11.08 -3.94
CA GLY A 188 -4.28 -10.55 -2.62
C GLY A 188 -5.25 -9.38 -2.66
N GLY A 189 -5.70 -8.96 -1.47
CA GLY A 189 -6.54 -7.77 -1.31
C GLY A 189 -5.73 -6.48 -1.25
N ILE A 190 -6.41 -5.37 -1.51
CA ILE A 190 -5.86 -4.02 -1.38
C ILE A 190 -6.60 -3.32 -0.23
N ARG A 191 -5.82 -2.74 0.70
CA ARG A 191 -6.34 -1.82 1.71
C ARG A 191 -5.58 -0.50 1.60
N ILE A 192 -6.30 0.58 1.40
CA ILE A 192 -5.74 1.94 1.41
C ILE A 192 -6.58 2.73 2.42
N GLY A 193 -5.94 3.39 3.37
CA GLY A 193 -6.65 4.26 4.31
C GLY A 193 -7.06 5.59 3.68
N ASP A 194 -6.92 6.67 4.44
CA ASP A 194 -7.36 8.00 4.00
C ASP A 194 -6.42 8.56 2.93
N THR A 195 -7.00 9.14 1.88
CA THR A 195 -6.25 9.66 0.73
C THR A 195 -6.77 11.00 0.23
N ASP A 196 -5.83 11.89 -0.09
CA ASP A 196 -6.12 13.20 -0.69
C ASP A 196 -5.92 13.25 -2.20
N GLY A 197 -4.95 12.47 -2.71
CA GLY A 197 -4.61 12.38 -4.13
C GLY A 197 -5.49 11.39 -4.91
N LYS A 198 -5.15 11.20 -6.18
CA LYS A 198 -5.81 10.20 -7.04
C LYS A 198 -5.44 8.79 -6.60
N VAL A 199 -6.41 7.88 -6.56
CA VAL A 199 -6.16 6.45 -6.29
C VAL A 199 -6.53 5.61 -7.50
N ARG A 200 -5.62 4.76 -7.95
CA ARG A 200 -5.88 3.63 -8.83
C ARG A 200 -5.57 2.35 -8.05
N ALA A 201 -6.58 1.50 -7.85
CA ALA A 201 -6.46 0.25 -7.11
C ALA A 201 -7.02 -0.91 -7.94
N HIS A 202 -6.19 -1.89 -8.28
CA HIS A 202 -6.58 -3.01 -9.14
C HIS A 202 -6.21 -4.37 -8.53
N THR A 203 -7.17 -5.30 -8.43
CA THR A 203 -6.85 -6.70 -8.09
C THR A 203 -7.69 -7.73 -8.82
N SER A 204 -7.12 -8.88 -9.20
CA SER A 204 -7.92 -9.92 -9.85
C SER A 204 -8.72 -10.76 -8.84
N GLY A 205 -8.12 -11.17 -7.72
CA GLY A 205 -8.75 -12.11 -6.77
C GLY A 205 -9.27 -11.48 -5.47
N GLY A 206 -8.61 -10.42 -4.99
CA GLY A 206 -8.84 -9.89 -3.65
C GLY A 206 -9.97 -8.87 -3.55
N SER A 207 -10.32 -8.47 -2.33
CA SER A 207 -11.21 -7.32 -2.10
C SER A 207 -10.40 -6.03 -2.03
N ILE A 208 -11.03 -4.92 -2.43
CA ILE A 208 -10.48 -3.56 -2.29
C ILE A 208 -11.24 -2.85 -1.17
N ARG A 209 -10.51 -2.29 -0.20
CA ARG A 209 -11.07 -1.41 0.82
C ARG A 209 -10.33 -0.09 0.82
N LEU A 210 -11.08 0.99 0.72
CA LEU A 210 -10.59 2.36 0.71
C LEU A 210 -11.21 3.11 1.90
N GLY A 211 -10.40 3.91 2.60
CA GLY A 211 -10.85 4.79 3.68
C GLY A 211 -11.61 6.02 3.16
N ALA A 212 -11.32 7.20 3.70
CA ALA A 212 -11.84 8.45 3.16
C ALA A 212 -11.07 8.91 1.92
N CYS A 213 -11.76 9.04 0.79
CA CYS A 213 -11.15 9.41 -0.49
C CYS A 213 -11.56 10.83 -0.91
N ARG A 214 -10.63 11.79 -0.85
CA ARG A 214 -10.87 13.19 -1.27
C ARG A 214 -10.53 13.46 -2.73
N GLY A 215 -9.57 12.72 -3.28
CA GLY A 215 -9.25 12.73 -4.70
C GLY A 215 -10.08 11.73 -5.51
N PRO A 216 -9.91 11.69 -6.84
CA PRO A 216 -10.60 10.75 -7.71
C PRO A 216 -10.10 9.32 -7.49
N VAL A 217 -11.02 8.36 -7.51
CA VAL A 217 -10.75 6.93 -7.29
C VAL A 217 -11.16 6.10 -8.50
N ASP A 218 -10.28 5.21 -8.92
CA ASP A 218 -10.53 4.13 -9.87
C ASP A 218 -10.18 2.79 -9.20
N ALA A 219 -11.20 2.01 -8.83
CA ALA A 219 -11.06 0.75 -8.12
C ALA A 219 -11.69 -0.40 -8.92
N ASP A 220 -10.90 -1.42 -9.24
CA ASP A 220 -11.37 -2.54 -10.05
C ASP A 220 -10.96 -3.89 -9.46
N THR A 221 -11.91 -4.83 -9.39
CA THR A 221 -11.57 -6.23 -9.08
C THR A 221 -12.42 -7.25 -9.81
N SER A 222 -11.84 -8.40 -10.16
CA SER A 222 -12.65 -9.49 -10.74
C SER A 222 -13.38 -10.32 -9.67
N GLY A 223 -12.69 -10.76 -8.60
CA GLY A 223 -13.23 -11.73 -7.65
C GLY A 223 -13.83 -11.14 -6.37
N GLY A 224 -13.19 -10.12 -5.78
CA GLY A 224 -13.58 -9.61 -4.47
C GLY A 224 -14.60 -8.48 -4.48
N SER A 225 -14.97 -8.02 -3.28
CA SER A 225 -15.84 -6.85 -3.09
C SER A 225 -15.04 -5.56 -3.04
N ILE A 226 -15.69 -4.45 -3.39
CA ILE A 226 -15.13 -3.10 -3.22
C ILE A 226 -15.89 -2.39 -2.11
N THR A 227 -15.17 -1.80 -1.17
CA THR A 227 -15.75 -0.94 -0.13
C THR A 227 -15.02 0.38 -0.08
N VAL A 228 -15.75 1.48 -0.21
CA VAL A 228 -15.26 2.84 0.02
C VAL A 228 -15.95 3.39 1.26
N GLU A 229 -15.17 3.61 2.32
CA GLU A 229 -15.69 3.95 3.65
C GLU A 229 -16.25 5.37 3.72
N GLU A 230 -15.67 6.31 2.98
CA GLU A 230 -16.23 7.66 2.80
C GLU A 230 -15.81 8.27 1.45
N VAL A 231 -16.81 8.69 0.66
CA VAL A 231 -16.60 9.32 -0.64
C VAL A 231 -16.68 10.84 -0.52
N LEU A 232 -15.57 11.52 -0.84
CA LEU A 232 -15.49 12.98 -0.90
C LEU A 232 -15.11 13.48 -2.31
N GLY A 233 -14.43 12.65 -3.10
CA GLY A 233 -14.09 12.87 -4.51
C GLY A 233 -14.99 12.12 -5.50
N GLU A 234 -14.55 12.04 -6.76
CA GLU A 234 -15.12 11.17 -7.79
C GLU A 234 -14.75 9.70 -7.51
N VAL A 235 -15.64 8.76 -7.75
CA VAL A 235 -15.38 7.32 -7.57
C VAL A 235 -15.89 6.52 -8.75
N SER A 236 -15.02 5.70 -9.34
CA SER A 236 -15.38 4.59 -10.22
C SER A 236 -14.98 3.29 -9.52
N ALA A 237 -15.94 2.43 -9.22
CA ALA A 237 -15.70 1.14 -8.55
C ALA A 237 -16.43 0.01 -9.27
N THR A 238 -15.67 -0.95 -9.81
CA THR A 238 -16.21 -2.04 -10.64
C THR A 238 -15.77 -3.40 -10.13
N THR A 239 -16.71 -4.34 -9.97
CA THR A 239 -16.35 -5.73 -9.68
C THR A 239 -17.20 -6.78 -10.38
N SER A 240 -16.58 -7.88 -10.85
CA SER A 240 -17.36 -8.95 -11.49
C SER A 240 -18.07 -9.87 -10.47
N GLY A 241 -17.39 -10.30 -9.41
CA GLY A 241 -17.91 -11.33 -8.50
C GLY A 241 -18.45 -10.82 -7.16
N GLY A 242 -17.91 -9.73 -6.63
CA GLY A 242 -18.23 -9.22 -5.29
C GLY A 242 -19.35 -8.18 -5.28
N SER A 243 -19.61 -7.59 -4.11
CA SER A 243 -20.51 -6.43 -4.00
C SER A 243 -19.72 -5.13 -3.99
N VAL A 244 -20.36 -4.03 -4.38
CA VAL A 244 -19.79 -2.67 -4.25
C VAL A 244 -20.55 -1.93 -3.16
N LYS A 245 -19.82 -1.44 -2.16
CA LYS A 245 -20.37 -0.62 -1.08
C LYS A 245 -19.67 0.72 -1.03
N ALA A 246 -20.43 1.81 -0.97
CA ALA A 246 -19.91 3.15 -0.75
C ALA A 246 -20.72 3.90 0.30
N THR A 247 -20.07 4.73 1.11
CA THR A 247 -20.73 5.65 2.02
C THR A 247 -20.44 7.09 1.58
N ILE A 248 -21.46 7.94 1.60
CA ILE A 248 -21.36 9.35 1.23
C ILE A 248 -22.04 10.15 2.34
N THR A 249 -21.26 10.64 3.31
CA THR A 249 -21.81 11.47 4.39
C THR A 249 -21.80 12.96 4.10
N ARG A 250 -21.01 13.38 3.11
CA ARG A 250 -20.87 14.79 2.68
C ARG A 250 -21.01 14.90 1.17
N GLN A 251 -21.28 16.11 0.67
CA GLN A 251 -21.41 16.35 -0.77
C GLN A 251 -20.10 15.98 -1.51
N PRO A 252 -20.09 14.97 -2.39
CA PRO A 252 -18.90 14.62 -3.15
C PRO A 252 -18.61 15.71 -4.20
N LYS A 253 -17.33 15.84 -4.56
CA LYS A 253 -16.87 16.82 -5.56
C LYS A 253 -17.04 16.36 -7.01
N GLY A 254 -17.36 15.09 -7.23
CA GLY A 254 -17.49 14.49 -8.55
C GLY A 254 -18.53 13.37 -8.57
N ASP A 255 -18.66 12.73 -9.73
CA ASP A 255 -19.61 11.65 -9.97
C ASP A 255 -19.17 10.34 -9.29
N CYS A 256 -20.13 9.48 -9.00
CA CYS A 256 -19.90 8.17 -8.40
C CYS A 256 -20.51 7.10 -9.29
N ARG A 257 -19.68 6.21 -9.84
CA ARG A 257 -20.07 5.06 -10.65
C ARG A 257 -19.70 3.77 -9.94
N LEU A 258 -20.69 2.96 -9.61
CA LEU A 258 -20.52 1.71 -8.87
C LEU A 258 -21.19 0.57 -9.63
N GLU A 259 -20.42 -0.44 -10.02
CA GLU A 259 -20.89 -1.49 -10.90
C GLU A 259 -20.49 -2.87 -10.42
N THR A 260 -21.40 -3.84 -10.57
CA THR A 260 -21.05 -5.24 -10.41
C THR A 260 -21.85 -6.20 -11.27
N SER A 261 -21.30 -7.36 -11.62
CA SER A 261 -22.08 -8.40 -12.31
C SER A 261 -22.76 -9.36 -11.32
N GLY A 262 -22.03 -9.84 -10.31
CA GLY A 262 -22.46 -10.92 -9.42
C GLY A 262 -23.04 -10.50 -8.08
N GLY A 263 -22.69 -9.30 -7.58
CA GLY A 263 -23.11 -8.84 -6.25
C GLY A 263 -24.18 -7.75 -6.28
N SER A 264 -24.39 -7.14 -5.11
CA SER A 264 -25.25 -5.96 -4.98
C SER A 264 -24.43 -4.68 -4.98
N VAL A 265 -25.04 -3.59 -5.41
CA VAL A 265 -24.50 -2.25 -5.24
C VAL A 265 -25.24 -1.58 -4.10
N THR A 266 -24.54 -1.17 -3.05
CA THR A 266 -25.13 -0.52 -1.88
C THR A 266 -24.48 0.81 -1.60
N VAL A 267 -25.27 1.87 -1.58
CA VAL A 267 -24.83 3.22 -1.26
C VAL A 267 -25.55 3.70 0.00
N TYR A 268 -24.78 4.18 0.97
CA TYR A 268 -25.30 4.85 2.16
C TYR A 268 -25.16 6.36 2.00
N LEU A 269 -26.28 7.09 2.05
CA LEU A 269 -26.30 8.55 1.85
C LEU A 269 -26.75 9.28 3.11
N ALA A 270 -26.00 10.29 3.54
CA ALA A 270 -26.48 11.20 4.57
C ALA A 270 -27.65 12.07 4.07
N PRO A 271 -28.60 12.45 4.94
CA PRO A 271 -29.83 13.14 4.52
C PRO A 271 -29.65 14.47 3.81
N SER A 272 -28.49 15.12 3.95
CA SER A 272 -28.19 16.42 3.33
C SER A 272 -27.48 16.32 1.97
N VAL A 273 -27.10 15.13 1.54
CA VAL A 273 -26.34 14.92 0.30
C VAL A 273 -27.25 15.05 -0.91
N ARG A 274 -26.81 15.78 -1.93
CA ARG A 274 -27.59 16.02 -3.15
C ARG A 274 -26.93 15.36 -4.35
N MET A 275 -27.64 14.50 -5.07
CA MET A 275 -27.11 13.74 -6.21
C MET A 275 -28.20 13.45 -7.23
N GLY A 276 -27.86 13.42 -8.51
CA GLY A 276 -28.70 12.79 -9.53
C GLY A 276 -28.47 11.29 -9.47
N VAL A 277 -29.52 10.47 -9.36
CA VAL A 277 -29.39 9.02 -9.25
C VAL A 277 -29.92 8.36 -10.51
N SER A 278 -29.13 7.44 -11.05
CA SER A 278 -29.49 6.55 -12.16
C SER A 278 -29.00 5.16 -11.78
N GLY A 279 -29.90 4.19 -11.78
CA GLY A 279 -29.60 2.85 -11.32
C GLY A 279 -30.33 1.78 -12.13
N HIS A 280 -29.65 0.65 -12.34
CA HIS A 280 -30.23 -0.53 -12.98
C HIS A 280 -29.84 -1.81 -12.25
N ALA A 281 -30.80 -2.70 -12.01
CA ALA A 281 -30.63 -3.99 -11.37
C ALA A 281 -31.43 -5.07 -12.10
N SER A 282 -30.79 -5.90 -12.92
CA SER A 282 -31.52 -6.88 -13.73
C SER A 282 -32.09 -8.07 -12.93
N GLY A 283 -31.51 -8.39 -11.76
CA GLY A 283 -31.84 -9.60 -10.98
C GLY A 283 -32.61 -9.35 -9.69
N GLY A 284 -32.01 -8.59 -8.76
CA GLY A 284 -32.52 -8.40 -7.40
C GLY A 284 -33.37 -7.14 -7.19
N GLY A 285 -33.55 -6.32 -8.22
CA GLY A 285 -34.36 -5.10 -8.19
C GLY A 285 -33.72 -3.90 -7.49
N VAL A 286 -34.47 -2.79 -7.44
CA VAL A 286 -34.00 -1.52 -6.90
C VAL A 286 -34.72 -1.17 -5.60
N HIS A 287 -33.95 -0.87 -4.55
CA HIS A 287 -34.46 -0.50 -3.24
C HIS A 287 -33.92 0.87 -2.80
N VAL A 288 -34.84 1.80 -2.56
CA VAL A 288 -34.50 3.18 -2.18
C VAL A 288 -35.16 3.52 -0.86
N ASN A 289 -34.36 3.92 0.11
CA ASN A 289 -34.80 4.36 1.44
C ASN A 289 -34.24 5.74 1.78
N VAL A 290 -34.36 6.66 0.83
CA VAL A 290 -34.09 8.09 0.98
C VAL A 290 -35.16 8.87 0.17
N PRO A 291 -35.55 10.08 0.60
CA PRO A 291 -36.43 10.93 -0.20
C PRO A 291 -35.76 11.29 -1.54
N PHE A 292 -36.48 11.11 -2.64
CA PHE A 292 -36.02 11.49 -3.99
C PHE A 292 -37.20 11.93 -4.85
N GLU A 293 -36.90 12.68 -5.91
CA GLU A 293 -37.83 13.12 -6.95
C GLU A 293 -37.47 12.43 -8.26
N GLY A 294 -38.36 11.60 -8.80
CA GLY A 294 -38.11 10.87 -10.04
C GLY A 294 -39.00 9.63 -10.17
N ASP A 295 -38.59 8.75 -11.06
CA ASP A 295 -39.29 7.51 -11.40
C ASP A 295 -38.50 6.31 -10.85
N ILE A 296 -39.24 5.32 -10.35
CA ILE A 296 -38.69 4.04 -9.88
C ILE A 296 -39.60 2.93 -10.38
N ASP A 297 -38.99 1.95 -11.03
CA ASP A 297 -39.62 0.70 -11.45
C ASP A 297 -38.94 -0.46 -10.70
N ASP A 298 -39.32 -1.70 -11.02
CA ASP A 298 -38.78 -2.90 -10.34
C ASP A 298 -37.25 -3.03 -10.50
N ASP A 299 -36.71 -2.65 -11.67
CA ASP A 299 -35.32 -2.86 -12.08
C ASP A 299 -34.55 -1.56 -12.37
N THR A 300 -35.20 -0.40 -12.32
CA THR A 300 -34.59 0.89 -12.65
C THR A 300 -34.97 2.00 -11.67
N ILE A 301 -34.07 2.97 -11.53
CA ILE A 301 -34.32 4.23 -10.84
C ILE A 301 -33.70 5.37 -11.65
N GLU A 302 -34.46 6.43 -11.83
CA GLU A 302 -33.98 7.68 -12.41
C GLU A 302 -34.56 8.86 -11.63
N GLY A 303 -33.71 9.74 -11.12
CA GLY A 303 -34.21 10.86 -10.33
C GLY A 303 -33.15 11.73 -9.69
N LYS A 304 -33.61 12.53 -8.73
CA LYS A 304 -32.83 13.52 -8.01
C LYS A 304 -33.04 13.33 -6.51
N ILE A 305 -31.94 13.13 -5.81
CA ILE A 305 -31.89 13.12 -4.34
C ILE A 305 -31.56 14.55 -3.90
N ASN A 306 -32.41 15.14 -3.05
CA ASN A 306 -32.26 16.49 -2.49
C ASN A 306 -31.97 17.59 -3.53
N GLY A 307 -32.68 17.58 -4.66
CA GLY A 307 -32.53 18.57 -5.73
C GLY A 307 -31.46 18.26 -6.78
N GLY A 308 -30.80 17.11 -6.70
CA GLY A 308 -29.82 16.65 -7.70
C GLY A 308 -28.39 17.08 -7.39
N GLY A 309 -27.47 16.99 -8.35
CA GLY A 309 -26.06 17.29 -8.14
C GLY A 309 -25.16 16.40 -8.98
N PRO A 310 -23.97 16.04 -8.49
CA PRO A 310 -23.14 15.00 -9.08
C PRO A 310 -23.93 13.71 -9.28
N LYS A 311 -23.57 12.95 -10.31
CA LYS A 311 -24.28 11.73 -10.70
C LYS A 311 -23.88 10.56 -9.81
N LEU A 312 -24.85 9.75 -9.47
CA LEU A 312 -24.72 8.46 -8.80
C LEU A 312 -25.24 7.40 -9.77
N LEU A 313 -24.32 6.71 -10.43
CA LEU A 313 -24.56 5.69 -11.44
C LEU A 313 -24.36 4.32 -10.81
N LEU A 314 -25.43 3.51 -10.74
CA LEU A 314 -25.42 2.22 -10.04
C LEU A 314 -25.85 1.11 -11.00
N SER A 315 -25.07 0.04 -11.11
CA SER A 315 -25.44 -1.06 -12.01
C SER A 315 -25.15 -2.43 -11.40
N THR A 316 -26.12 -3.34 -11.48
CA THR A 316 -25.88 -4.77 -11.23
C THR A 316 -26.66 -5.69 -12.16
N SER A 317 -26.08 -6.84 -12.50
CA SER A 317 -26.75 -7.87 -13.30
C SER A 317 -27.49 -8.89 -12.45
N ALA A 318 -26.89 -9.40 -11.37
CA ALA A 318 -27.47 -10.48 -10.57
C ALA A 318 -28.05 -10.02 -9.22
N GLY A 319 -27.50 -8.97 -8.61
CA GLY A 319 -27.91 -8.50 -7.28
C GLY A 319 -28.93 -7.38 -7.32
N SER A 320 -29.05 -6.66 -6.21
CA SER A 320 -29.91 -5.49 -6.07
C SER A 320 -29.10 -4.19 -6.07
N VAL A 321 -29.74 -3.11 -6.51
CA VAL A 321 -29.26 -1.74 -6.24
C VAL A 321 -29.95 -1.25 -4.98
N ASN A 322 -29.17 -0.84 -3.97
CA ASN A 322 -29.66 -0.34 -2.70
C ASN A 322 -29.16 1.08 -2.45
N VAL A 323 -30.06 2.03 -2.34
CA VAL A 323 -29.77 3.42 -1.92
C VAL A 323 -30.39 3.63 -0.55
N LEU A 324 -29.56 3.57 0.49
CA LEU A 324 -30.01 3.54 1.88
C LEU A 324 -29.63 4.83 2.60
N LYS A 325 -30.44 5.23 3.57
CA LYS A 325 -30.08 6.31 4.49
C LYS A 325 -28.88 5.89 5.33
N TYR A 326 -27.88 6.76 5.41
CA TYR A 326 -26.83 6.66 6.41
C TYR A 326 -27.43 7.02 7.78
N ALA A 327 -27.59 6.02 8.63
CA ALA A 327 -27.78 6.26 10.05
C ALA A 327 -26.38 6.29 10.67
N ALA A 328 -25.93 7.48 11.10
CA ALA A 328 -24.78 7.53 11.99
C ALA A 328 -25.13 6.62 13.18
N GLU A 329 -24.35 5.56 13.39
CA GLU A 329 -24.53 4.72 14.56
C GLU A 329 -24.51 5.64 15.79
N SER A 330 -25.62 5.64 16.53
CA SER A 330 -25.68 6.21 17.86
C SER A 330 -24.54 5.58 18.67
N GLY A 331 -23.57 6.40 19.06
CA GLY A 331 -22.22 5.95 19.40
C GLY A 331 -22.12 4.87 20.46
N ALA A 332 -21.22 3.91 20.20
CA ALA A 332 -20.38 3.23 21.18
C ALA A 332 -19.35 2.35 20.45
N ASP A 333 -18.28 2.94 19.89
CA ASP A 333 -16.91 2.48 20.21
C ASP A 333 -15.82 3.38 19.60
N ALA A 334 -14.86 3.73 20.46
CA ALA A 334 -13.51 4.22 20.21
C ALA A 334 -13.26 5.25 19.08
N ALA A 335 -13.32 6.53 19.44
CA ALA A 335 -12.48 7.55 18.81
C ALA A 335 -10.99 7.18 18.96
N PRO A 336 -10.16 7.26 17.91
CA PRO A 336 -8.73 7.40 18.12
C PRO A 336 -8.49 8.79 18.70
N LYS A 337 -7.89 8.85 19.89
CA LYS A 337 -7.44 10.09 20.52
C LYS A 337 -6.51 10.82 19.53
N SER A 338 -6.98 11.92 18.94
CA SER A 338 -6.13 12.87 18.26
C SER A 338 -5.23 13.52 19.33
N GLY A 339 -4.00 13.01 19.42
CA GLY A 339 -2.94 13.65 20.19
C GLY A 339 -2.53 14.94 19.51
N THR A 340 -3.17 16.05 19.87
CA THR A 340 -2.68 17.40 19.59
C THR A 340 -1.31 17.54 20.26
N LYS A 341 -0.21 17.32 19.53
CA LYS A 341 1.13 17.73 19.97
C LYS A 341 1.18 19.26 19.91
N SER A 342 0.92 19.89 21.04
CA SER A 342 1.23 21.30 21.29
C SER A 342 2.74 21.53 21.20
N LYS A 343 3.17 22.44 20.32
CA LYS A 343 4.53 22.99 20.29
C LYS A 343 4.94 23.51 21.69
N PRO A 344 6.18 23.26 22.16
CA PRO A 344 6.67 23.96 23.34
C PRO A 344 6.89 25.43 23.00
N LYS A 345 6.28 26.30 23.81
CA LYS A 345 6.46 27.75 23.79
C LYS A 345 7.88 28.04 24.30
N ALA A 346 8.66 28.78 23.53
CA ALA A 346 9.93 29.32 23.99
C ALA A 346 9.66 30.31 25.13
N GLU A 347 10.23 30.06 26.31
CA GLU A 347 10.29 31.03 27.39
C GLU A 347 11.67 31.69 27.34
N LYS A 348 11.67 32.99 27.05
CA LYS A 348 12.76 33.90 27.35
C LYS A 348 12.75 34.15 28.85
N ASN A 349 13.87 33.87 29.53
CA ASN A 349 14.58 34.79 30.42
C ASN A 349 15.91 34.15 30.83
#